data_AF-A0A6P0RWT0-F1
#
_entry.id   AF-A0A6P0RWT0-F1
#
_cell.length_a   1.000
_cell.length_b   1.000
_cell.length_c   1.000
_cell.angle_alpha   90.00
_cell.angle_beta   90.00
_cell.angle_gamma   90.00
#
_symmetry.space_group_name_H-M   'P 1'
#
loop_
_entity.id
_entity.type
_entity.pdbx_description
1 polymer ?
#
loop_
_entity_poly.entity_id
_entity_poly.type
_entity_poly.pdbx_seq_one_letter_code
_entity_poly.pdbx_strand_id
1 'polypeptide(L)'
;MTQLELFNTEHLKIPQKIVNIATVPQRSPFRYAGGKTWLIPQIRKWLSAVGGDNKELIEPFAGGGIVSLTAAFENLVGRVTMVEKDEGVAAVWQVILSGGAQWLAQ
;
A
#
# COMPACT_ATOMS: atom_id res chain seq x y z
N MET A 1 35.45 3.88 -5.97
CA MET A 1 34.41 3.64 -4.96
C MET A 1 33.65 2.39 -5.39
N THR A 2 33.78 1.30 -4.65
CA THR A 2 33.08 0.03 -4.92
C THR A 2 31.74 0.09 -4.21
N GLN A 3 30.64 -0.02 -4.97
CA GLN A 3 29.30 -0.13 -4.41
C GLN A 3 29.20 -1.45 -3.64
N LEU A 4 28.95 -1.38 -2.34
CA LEU A 4 28.64 -2.54 -1.52
C LEU A 4 27.22 -3.01 -1.85
N GLU A 5 27.10 -4.23 -2.37
CA GLU A 5 25.82 -4.90 -2.59
C GLU A 5 25.20 -5.23 -1.21
N LEU A 6 24.10 -4.55 -0.87
CA LEU A 6 23.41 -4.71 0.42
C LEU A 6 22.65 -6.05 0.51
N PHE A 7 22.29 -6.65 -0.63
CA PHE A 7 21.56 -7.92 -0.70
C PHE A 7 22.02 -8.75 -1.90
N ASN A 8 22.34 -10.03 -1.68
CA ASN A 8 22.63 -10.96 -2.77
C ASN A 8 21.33 -11.32 -3.52
N THR A 9 21.17 -10.79 -4.72
CA THR A 9 19.95 -10.95 -5.53
C THR A 9 20.07 -12.00 -6.64
N GLU A 10 21.23 -12.66 -6.79
CA GLU A 10 21.50 -13.59 -7.90
C GLU A 10 20.52 -14.79 -7.99
N HIS A 11 19.89 -15.15 -6.87
CA HIS A 11 18.94 -16.27 -6.81
C HIS A 11 17.47 -15.86 -7.02
N LEU A 12 17.17 -14.56 -7.10
CA LEU A 12 15.81 -14.07 -7.30
C LEU A 12 15.42 -14.13 -8.78
N LYS A 13 15.21 -15.34 -9.31
CA LYS A 13 14.47 -15.53 -10.56
C LYS A 13 12.99 -15.29 -10.29
N ILE A 14 12.59 -14.02 -10.17
CA ILE A 14 11.18 -13.63 -10.09
C ILE A 14 10.69 -13.57 -11.53
N PRO A 15 9.87 -14.51 -12.03
CA PRO A 15 9.16 -14.28 -13.27
C PRO A 15 8.27 -13.05 -13.04
N GLN A 16 8.68 -11.90 -13.57
CA GLN A 16 7.91 -10.66 -13.50
C GLN A 16 6.70 -10.81 -14.42
N LYS A 17 5.66 -11.48 -13.91
CA LYS A 17 4.35 -11.46 -14.56
C LYS A 17 3.82 -10.03 -14.44
N ILE A 18 3.68 -9.35 -15.58
CA ILE A 18 3.07 -8.03 -15.65
C ILE A 18 1.66 -8.13 -15.05
N VAL A 19 1.38 -7.29 -14.06
CA VAL A 19 0.08 -7.28 -13.38
C VAL A 19 -0.86 -6.38 -14.15
N ASN A 20 -1.98 -6.93 -14.61
CA ASN A 20 -3.07 -6.13 -15.14
C ASN A 20 -3.74 -5.38 -13.97
N ILE A 21 -3.45 -4.08 -13.85
CA ILE A 21 -3.96 -3.23 -12.76
C ILE A 21 -5.49 -3.23 -12.73
N ALA A 22 -6.18 -3.35 -13.87
CA ALA A 22 -7.63 -3.38 -13.93
C ALA A 22 -8.26 -4.61 -13.25
N THR A 23 -7.49 -5.68 -13.04
CA THR A 23 -7.95 -6.88 -12.33
C THR A 23 -7.76 -6.81 -10.81
N VAL A 24 -7.13 -5.74 -10.31
CA VAL A 24 -6.95 -5.49 -8.87
C VAL A 24 -8.07 -4.56 -8.38
N PRO A 25 -8.70 -4.84 -7.22
CA PRO A 25 -9.66 -3.92 -6.61
C PRO A 25 -9.06 -2.51 -6.42
N GLN A 26 -9.71 -1.50 -6.98
CA GLN A 26 -9.28 -0.10 -6.84
C GLN A 26 -9.85 0.47 -5.54
N ARG A 27 -9.05 0.46 -4.47
CA ARG A 27 -9.50 0.93 -3.14
C ARG A 27 -9.24 2.41 -2.88
N SER A 28 -8.28 3.02 -3.58
CA SER A 28 -8.01 4.46 -3.46
C SER A 28 -9.07 5.28 -4.19
N PRO A 29 -9.56 6.40 -3.62
CA PRO A 29 -10.55 7.26 -4.25
C PRO A 29 -9.97 8.17 -5.35
N PHE A 30 -8.66 8.44 -5.37
CA PHE A 30 -8.03 9.27 -6.40
C PHE A 30 -6.78 8.63 -6.99
N ARG A 31 -6.48 9.04 -8.24
CA ARG A 31 -5.21 8.75 -8.90
C ARG A 31 -4.11 9.56 -8.22
N TYR A 32 -3.02 8.88 -7.90
CA TYR A 32 -1.87 9.52 -7.28
C TYR A 32 -0.58 9.06 -7.95
N ALA A 33 0.42 9.94 -8.00
CA ALA A 33 1.71 9.63 -8.60
C ALA A 33 2.36 8.43 -7.89
N GLY A 34 3.02 7.57 -8.66
CA GLY A 34 3.63 6.35 -8.12
C GLY A 34 2.62 5.25 -7.74
N GLY A 35 1.44 5.21 -8.37
CA GLY A 35 0.40 4.21 -8.11
C GLY A 35 0.92 2.78 -8.00
N LYS A 36 0.88 2.23 -6.78
CA LYS A 36 1.48 0.93 -6.41
C LYS A 36 0.54 -0.25 -6.62
N THR A 37 -0.56 -0.08 -7.36
CA THR A 37 -1.59 -1.12 -7.53
C THR A 37 -1.04 -2.40 -8.16
N TRP A 38 -0.05 -2.27 -9.05
CA TRP A 38 0.65 -3.41 -9.65
C TRP A 38 1.39 -4.29 -8.63
N LEU A 39 1.75 -3.74 -7.45
CA LEU A 39 2.50 -4.44 -6.41
C LEU A 39 1.59 -5.29 -5.50
N ILE A 40 0.29 -5.05 -5.53
CA ILE A 40 -0.67 -5.65 -4.60
C ILE A 40 -0.63 -7.19 -4.57
N PRO A 41 -0.50 -7.93 -5.68
CA PRO A 41 -0.34 -9.38 -5.61
C PRO A 41 0.86 -9.84 -4.77
N GLN A 42 1.97 -9.10 -4.82
CA GLN A 42 3.17 -9.42 -4.02
C GLN A 42 2.98 -9.03 -2.56
N ILE A 43 2.34 -7.89 -2.26
CA ILE A 43 1.99 -7.51 -0.88
C ILE A 43 1.09 -8.56 -0.24
N ARG A 44 0.05 -9.03 -0.94
CA ARG A 44 -0.82 -10.11 -0.44
C ARG A 44 -0.02 -11.36 -0.13
N LYS A 45 0.83 -11.80 -1.07
CA LYS A 45 1.69 -12.98 -0.88
C LYS A 45 2.59 -12.81 0.35
N TRP A 46 3.23 -11.64 0.50
CA TRP A 46 4.10 -11.35 1.62
C TRP A 46 3.35 -11.33 2.96
N LEU A 47 2.28 -10.55 3.07
CA LEU A 47 1.48 -10.44 4.29
C LEU A 47 0.74 -11.73 4.64
N SER A 48 0.40 -12.58 3.67
CA SER A 48 -0.13 -13.91 3.98
C SER A 48 0.86 -14.81 4.73
N ALA A 49 2.16 -14.54 4.60
CA ALA A 49 3.20 -15.32 5.27
C ALA A 49 3.66 -14.69 6.61
N VAL A 50 3.66 -13.36 6.72
CA VAL A 50 4.24 -12.65 7.88
C VAL A 50 3.29 -11.71 8.63
N GLY A 51 2.10 -11.48 8.09
CA GLY A 51 1.07 -10.62 8.65
C GLY A 51 0.29 -11.26 9.79
N GLY A 52 -0.93 -10.79 10.01
CA GLY A 52 -1.85 -11.24 11.05
C GLY A 52 -2.24 -10.15 12.05
N ASP A 53 -3.22 -10.47 12.89
CA ASP A 53 -3.93 -9.50 13.75
C ASP A 53 -3.04 -8.81 14.81
N ASN A 54 -1.92 -9.43 15.17
CA ASN A 54 -0.96 -8.84 16.11
C ASN A 54 0.16 -8.03 15.41
N LYS A 55 0.02 -7.75 14.11
CA LYS A 55 1.00 -7.01 13.31
C LYS A 55 0.46 -5.65 12.90
N GLU A 56 1.40 -4.72 12.72
CA GLU A 56 1.14 -3.39 12.18
C GLU A 56 1.91 -3.21 10.87
N LEU A 57 1.23 -2.71 9.85
CA LEU A 57 1.86 -2.25 8.61
C LEU A 57 2.03 -0.74 8.67
N ILE A 58 3.26 -0.27 8.55
CA ILE A 58 3.58 1.16 8.48
C ILE A 58 3.92 1.50 7.04
N GLU A 59 3.13 2.37 6.40
CA GLU A 59 3.39 2.89 5.06
C GLU A 59 3.86 4.34 5.16
N PRO A 60 5.18 4.61 5.18
CA PRO A 60 5.72 5.95 5.41
C PRO A 60 5.49 6.94 4.25
N PHE A 61 5.12 6.42 3.07
CA PHE A 61 4.86 7.16 1.84
C PHE A 61 3.54 6.69 1.24
N ALA A 62 2.45 7.00 1.94
CA ALA A 62 1.12 6.50 1.60
C ALA A 62 0.70 6.92 0.19
N GLY A 63 0.77 8.21 -0.13
CA GLY A 63 0.25 8.77 -1.37
C GLY A 63 -1.21 8.35 -1.58
N GLY A 64 -1.47 7.55 -2.61
CA GLY A 64 -2.79 6.93 -2.86
C GLY A 64 -3.18 5.79 -1.90
N GLY A 65 -2.34 5.39 -0.95
CA GLY A 65 -2.69 4.49 0.15
C GLY A 65 -3.07 3.05 -0.23
N ILE A 66 -2.92 2.64 -1.49
CA ILE A 66 -3.46 1.35 -1.99
C ILE A 66 -2.93 0.13 -1.23
N VAL A 67 -1.68 0.17 -0.74
CA VAL A 67 -1.08 -0.92 0.03
C VAL A 67 -1.73 -1.02 1.41
N SER A 68 -1.74 0.09 2.15
CA SER A 68 -2.43 0.24 3.44
C SER A 68 -3.91 -0.15 3.38
N LEU A 69 -4.63 0.39 2.41
CA LEU A 69 -6.05 0.10 2.21
C LEU A 69 -6.28 -1.39 1.92
N THR A 70 -5.48 -1.99 1.03
CA THR A 70 -5.60 -3.43 0.75
C THR A 70 -5.38 -4.25 2.02
N ALA A 71 -4.33 -3.95 2.78
CA ALA A 71 -4.01 -4.68 4.00
C ALA A 71 -5.14 -4.59 5.05
N ALA A 72 -5.75 -3.41 5.21
CA ALA A 72 -6.88 -3.21 6.11
C ALA A 72 -8.16 -3.90 5.61
N PHE A 73 -8.56 -3.67 4.35
CA PHE A 73 -9.79 -4.23 3.78
C PHE A 73 -9.80 -5.76 3.69
N GLU A 74 -8.62 -6.37 3.58
CA GLU A 74 -8.45 -7.82 3.49
C GLU A 74 -8.03 -8.45 4.82
N ASN A 75 -8.02 -7.68 5.92
CA ASN A 75 -7.62 -8.12 7.26
C ASN A 75 -6.26 -8.85 7.28
N LEU A 76 -5.28 -8.33 6.54
CA LEU A 76 -3.94 -8.94 6.43
C LEU A 76 -3.03 -8.56 7.61
N VAL A 77 -3.39 -7.52 8.36
CA VAL A 77 -2.72 -7.01 9.56
C VAL A 77 -3.78 -6.44 10.51
N GLY A 78 -3.50 -6.42 11.81
CA GLY A 78 -4.44 -5.84 12.78
C GLY A 78 -4.43 -4.32 12.85
N ARG A 79 -3.36 -3.68 12.36
CA ARG A 79 -3.26 -2.22 12.31
C ARG A 79 -2.52 -1.77 11.06
N VAL A 80 -2.92 -0.61 10.57
CA VAL A 80 -2.22 0.11 9.51
C VAL A 80 -1.96 1.54 9.96
N THR A 81 -0.73 2.00 9.79
CA THR A 81 -0.33 3.40 9.99
C THR A 81 0.11 3.98 8.65
N MET A 82 -0.65 4.96 8.17
CA MET A 82 -0.35 5.70 6.94
C MET A 82 0.34 7.01 7.31
N VAL A 83 1.50 7.27 6.70
CA VAL A 83 2.20 8.55 6.82
C VAL A 83 2.28 9.20 5.45
N GLU A 84 1.97 10.49 5.39
CA GLU A 84 2.07 11.30 4.19
C GLU A 84 2.60 12.69 4.57
N LYS A 85 3.52 13.20 3.76
CA LYS A 85 4.16 14.50 4.00
C LYS A 85 3.32 15.64 3.40
N ASP A 86 2.68 15.39 2.26
CA ASP A 86 1.79 16.38 1.66
C ASP A 86 0.55 16.58 2.54
N GLU A 87 0.40 17.79 3.10
CA GLU A 87 -0.67 18.11 4.04
C GLU A 87 -2.05 18.00 3.40
N GLY A 88 -2.19 18.32 2.11
CA GLY A 88 -3.46 18.20 1.39
C GLY A 88 -3.88 16.75 1.23
N VAL A 89 -2.95 15.88 0.81
CA VAL A 89 -3.20 14.43 0.70
C VAL A 89 -3.47 13.82 2.08
N ALA A 90 -2.70 14.20 3.10
CA ALA A 90 -2.91 13.75 4.47
C ALA A 90 -4.30 14.17 5.00
N ALA A 91 -4.72 15.41 4.75
CA ALA A 91 -6.04 15.91 5.13
C ALA A 91 -7.17 15.11 4.47
N VAL A 92 -7.04 14.75 3.20
CA VAL A 92 -8.03 13.89 2.52
C VAL A 92 -8.17 12.55 3.23
N TRP A 93 -7.05 11.89 3.56
CA TRP A 93 -7.11 10.61 4.30
C TRP A 93 -7.71 10.76 5.70
N GLN A 94 -7.34 11.80 6.43
CA GLN A 94 -7.91 12.10 7.75
C GLN A 94 -9.43 12.27 7.67
N VAL A 95 -9.93 13.03 6.69
CA VAL A 95 -11.37 13.26 6.52
C VAL A 95 -12.10 11.97 6.14
N ILE A 96 -11.59 11.23 5.16
CA ILE A 96 -12.25 9.99 4.69
C ILE A 96 -12.30 8.93 5.79
N LEU A 97 -11.22 8.76 6.55
CA LEU A 97 -11.11 7.70 7.57
C LEU A 97 -11.71 8.09 8.92
N SER A 98 -12.01 9.37 9.16
CA SER A 98 -12.57 9.89 10.42
C SER A 98 -14.05 10.26 10.33
N GLY A 99 -14.79 9.68 9.39
CA GLY A 99 -16.26 9.85 9.27
C GLY A 99 -16.71 11.07 8.44
N GLY A 100 -15.79 11.83 7.84
CA GLY A 100 -16.12 12.93 6.93
C GLY A 100 -16.29 12.53 5.46
N ALA A 101 -16.22 11.23 5.15
CA ALA A 101 -16.23 10.73 3.76
C ALA A 101 -17.49 11.16 2.98
N GLN A 102 -18.67 11.11 3.60
CA GLN A 102 -19.93 11.49 2.93
C GLN A 102 -19.98 12.98 2.60
N TRP A 103 -19.46 13.83 3.48
CA TRP A 103 -19.37 15.28 3.25
C TRP A 103 -18.39 15.59 2.11
N LEU A 104 -17.22 14.92 2.09
CA LEU A 104 -16.21 15.13 1.06
C LEU A 104 -16.68 14.67 -0.34
N ALA A 105 -17.65 13.76 -0.40
CA ALA A 105 -18.18 13.21 -1.65
C ALA A 105 -19.33 14.04 -2.27
N GLN A 106 -19.77 15.12 -1.62
CA GLN A 106 -20.76 16.07 -2.14
C GLN A 106 -20.12 17.11 -3.06
#